data_AF-A0A7L2QTI2-F1
#
_entry.id   AF-A0A7L2QTI2-F1
#
_cell.length_a   1.000
_cell.length_b   1.000
_cell.length_c   1.000
_cell.angle_alpha   90.00
_cell.angle_beta   90.00
_cell.angle_gamma   90.00
#
_symmetry.space_group_name_H-M   'P 1'
#
loop_
_entity.id
_entity.type
_entity.pdbx_description
1 polymer ?
#
loop_
_entity_poly.entity_id
_entity_poly.type
_entity_poly.pdbx_seq_one_letter_code
_entity_poly.pdbx_strand_id
1 'polypeptide(L)'
;RQMRDYLSGFQEQCDAILNDVNSALQHLESLQKQYLFVSTKTGTLHEACEQLLKEQSELVDLAENIQQKLSYFNELENINTKLNSPTLSVNSEGFIPMLAKLDDCIAYISSHVSHSVLILVKLSQLYCWMKLLGWILFFHLTSSSESSTPLLDPSAVPNSDNAFTLFYVKFRAAAPKVRVRCSYCFNFLARYQQVLNEIHQCYLDQRELLLGPSIASTVTELTSQNNRDHCALV
;
A
#
# COMPACT_ATOMS: atom_id res chain seq x y z
N ARG A 1 67.66 61.17 63.08
CA ARG A 1 68.04 59.84 62.55
C ARG A 1 66.86 58.89 62.61
N GLN A 2 66.35 58.51 63.79
CA GLN A 2 65.13 57.68 63.94
C GLN A 2 63.93 58.09 63.07
N MET A 3 63.53 59.36 63.04
CA MET A 3 62.39 59.81 62.21
C MET A 3 62.61 59.64 60.70
N ARG A 4 63.87 59.71 60.25
CA ARG A 4 64.24 59.48 58.84
C ARG A 4 64.15 57.99 58.49
N ASP A 5 64.60 57.12 59.41
CA ASP A 5 64.55 55.67 59.23
C ASP A 5 63.09 55.15 59.26
N TYR A 6 62.22 55.77 60.07
CA TYR A 6 60.78 55.50 60.06
C TYR A 6 60.11 55.91 58.75
N LEU A 7 60.46 57.09 58.20
CA LEU A 7 59.92 57.54 56.92
C LEU A 7 60.42 56.69 55.74
N SER A 8 61.67 56.22 55.76
CA SER A 8 62.17 55.32 54.72
C SER A 8 61.49 53.94 54.78
N GLY A 9 61.23 53.40 55.97
CA GLY A 9 60.48 52.15 56.12
C GLY A 9 59.03 52.26 55.63
N PHE A 10 58.35 53.39 55.87
CA PHE A 10 57.03 53.65 55.31
C PHE A 10 57.06 53.80 53.78
N GLN A 11 58.10 54.42 53.23
CA GLN A 11 58.28 54.53 51.79
C GLN A 11 58.46 53.15 51.15
N GLU A 12 59.31 52.29 51.72
CA GLU A 12 59.51 50.91 51.23
C GLU A 12 58.21 50.08 51.28
N GLN A 13 57.39 50.25 52.33
CA GLN A 13 56.09 49.59 52.41
C GLN A 13 55.11 50.09 51.35
N CYS A 14 55.05 51.40 51.11
CA CYS A 14 54.23 51.96 50.04
C CYS A 14 54.69 51.47 48.66
N ASP A 15 56.00 51.38 48.42
CA ASP A 15 56.56 50.87 47.17
C ASP A 15 56.25 49.37 47.00
N ALA A 16 56.30 48.58 48.07
CA ALA A 16 55.92 47.17 48.05
C ALA A 16 54.43 46.99 47.72
N ILE A 17 53.53 47.75 48.37
CA ILE A 17 52.09 47.72 48.09
C ILE A 17 51.82 48.15 46.65
N LEU A 18 52.50 49.18 46.16
CA LEU A 18 52.32 49.68 44.80
C LEU A 18 52.78 48.64 43.77
N ASN A 19 53.86 47.90 44.05
CA ASN A 19 54.31 46.77 43.24
C ASN A 19 53.29 45.62 43.26
N ASP A 20 52.73 45.28 44.41
CA ASP A 20 51.71 44.23 44.54
C ASP A 20 50.43 44.60 43.77
N VAL A 21 49.99 45.86 43.86
CA VAL A 21 48.84 46.37 43.10
C VAL A 21 49.12 46.32 41.60
N ASN A 22 50.31 46.73 41.15
CA ASN A 22 50.69 46.64 39.74
C ASN A 22 50.73 45.19 39.25
N SER A 23 51.25 44.26 40.06
CA SER A 23 51.25 42.83 39.73
C SER A 23 49.83 42.26 39.65
N ALA A 24 48.97 42.61 40.61
CA ALA A 24 47.56 42.22 40.59
C ALA A 24 46.82 42.75 39.36
N LEU A 25 47.08 44.00 38.95
CA LEU A 25 46.52 44.59 37.72
C LEU A 25 46.97 43.83 36.46
N GLN A 26 48.26 43.46 36.37
CA GLN A 26 48.76 42.65 35.25
C GLN A 26 48.12 41.25 35.21
N HIS A 27 47.93 40.61 36.36
CA HIS A 27 47.23 39.33 36.45
C HIS A 27 45.77 39.45 36.02
N LEU A 28 45.08 40.52 36.42
CA LEU A 28 43.70 40.77 36.03
C LEU A 28 43.57 41.00 34.51
N GLU A 29 44.51 41.75 33.93
CA GLU A 29 44.55 41.99 32.48
C GLU A 29 44.80 40.68 31.71
N SER A 30 45.70 39.83 32.21
CA SER A 30 45.96 38.50 31.62
C SER A 30 44.73 37.60 31.71
N LEU A 31 44.05 37.57 32.87
CA LEU A 31 42.83 36.80 33.07
C LEU A 31 41.72 37.27 32.14
N GLN A 32 41.56 38.59 31.96
CA GLN A 32 40.59 39.15 31.02
C GLN A 32 40.89 38.73 29.58
N LYS A 33 42.15 38.77 29.14
CA LYS A 33 42.56 38.31 27.79
C LYS A 33 42.26 36.82 27.60
N GLN A 34 42.59 35.98 28.58
CA GLN A 34 42.30 34.55 28.52
C GLN A 34 40.79 34.27 28.51
N TYR A 35 40.02 34.97 29.34
CA TYR A 35 38.56 34.87 29.36
C TYR A 35 37.95 35.21 28.00
N LEU A 36 38.37 36.33 27.39
CA LEU A 36 37.89 36.70 26.06
C LEU A 36 38.28 35.67 25.00
N PHE A 37 39.51 35.15 25.05
CA PHE A 37 39.96 34.11 24.12
C PHE A 37 39.12 32.83 24.23
N VAL A 38 38.91 32.34 25.46
CA VAL A 38 38.10 31.15 25.71
C VAL A 38 36.64 31.41 25.33
N SER A 39 36.06 32.52 25.76
CA SER A 39 34.68 32.89 25.44
C SER A 39 34.44 32.97 23.94
N THR A 40 35.36 33.59 23.19
CA THR A 40 35.25 33.70 21.73
C THR A 40 35.33 32.32 21.10
N LYS A 41 36.33 31.51 21.48
CA LYS A 41 36.55 30.18 20.88
C LYS A 41 35.41 29.21 21.21
N THR A 42 34.91 29.24 22.44
CA THR A 42 33.74 28.46 22.86
C THR A 42 32.47 28.95 22.17
N GLY A 43 32.29 30.25 21.99
CA GLY A 43 31.18 30.82 21.21
C GLY A 43 31.18 30.33 19.76
N THR A 44 32.32 30.44 19.07
CA THR A 44 32.45 29.95 17.69
C THR A 44 32.23 28.45 17.56
N LEU A 45 32.68 27.66 18.55
CA LEU A 45 32.47 26.22 18.56
C LEU A 45 30.99 25.90 18.76
N HIS A 46 30.33 26.60 19.69
CA HIS A 46 28.91 26.42 19.95
C HIS A 46 28.08 26.75 18.71
N GLU A 47 28.33 27.88 18.04
CA GLU A 47 27.66 28.24 16.78
C GLU A 47 27.87 27.18 15.69
N ALA A 48 29.09 26.67 15.54
CA ALA A 48 29.38 25.60 14.59
C ALA A 48 28.63 24.30 14.93
N CYS A 49 28.51 23.96 16.21
CA CYS A 49 27.73 22.82 16.67
C CYS A 49 26.23 22.98 16.40
N GLU A 50 25.67 24.16 16.68
CA GLU A 50 24.25 24.45 16.39
C GLU A 50 23.94 24.38 14.89
N GLN A 51 24.83 24.91 14.05
CA GLN A 51 24.69 24.81 12.60
C GLN A 51 24.75 23.35 12.12
N LEU A 52 25.67 22.55 12.64
CA LEU A 52 25.75 21.12 12.34
C LEU A 52 24.50 20.35 12.77
N LEU A 53 23.95 20.65 13.94
CA LEU A 53 22.71 20.03 14.43
C LEU A 53 21.53 20.38 13.52
N LYS A 54 21.46 21.63 13.05
CA LYS A 54 20.45 22.06 12.10
C LYS A 54 20.56 21.32 10.76
N GLU A 55 21.76 21.26 10.19
CA GLU A 55 22.00 20.53 8.93
C GLU A 55 21.71 19.04 9.06
N GLN A 56 22.04 18.43 10.20
CA GLN A 56 21.69 17.04 10.49
C GLN A 56 20.17 16.84 10.50
N SER A 57 19.42 17.74 11.15
CA SER A 57 17.95 17.68 11.17
C SER A 57 17.37 17.78 9.75
N GLU A 58 17.82 18.75 8.96
CA GLU A 58 17.36 18.94 7.57
C GLU A 58 17.66 17.71 6.68
N LEU A 59 18.82 17.08 6.87
CA LEU A 59 19.19 15.86 6.16
C LEU A 59 18.32 14.66 6.57
N VAL A 60 17.98 14.54 7.85
CA VAL A 60 17.08 13.49 8.34
C VAL A 60 15.68 13.68 7.74
N ASP A 61 15.15 14.91 7.76
CA ASP A 61 13.84 15.22 7.18
C ASP A 61 13.80 14.90 5.67
N LEU A 62 14.88 15.22 4.95
CA LEU A 62 15.01 14.89 3.53
C LEU A 62 15.05 13.38 3.30
N ALA A 63 15.82 12.65 4.11
CA ALA A 63 15.92 11.19 4.02
C ALA A 63 14.57 10.52 4.28
N GLU A 64 13.83 10.98 5.29
CA GLU A 64 12.47 10.51 5.58
C GLU A 64 11.51 10.80 4.41
N ASN A 65 11.60 11.99 3.82
CA ASN A 65 10.82 12.34 2.63
C ASN A 65 11.11 11.38 1.47
N ILE A 66 12.38 11.14 1.17
CA ILE A 66 12.79 10.20 0.12
C ILE A 66 12.28 8.79 0.42
N GLN A 67 12.42 8.32 1.66
CA GLN A 67 11.95 7.01 2.09
C GLN A 67 10.42 6.88 1.94
N GLN A 68 9.67 7.91 2.29
CA GLN A 68 8.22 7.94 2.10
C GLN A 68 7.85 7.83 0.62
N LYS A 69 8.54 8.54 -0.28
CA LYS A 69 8.29 8.45 -1.72
C LYS A 69 8.66 7.07 -2.28
N LEU A 70 9.76 6.48 -1.82
CA LEU A 70 10.20 5.13 -2.20
C LEU A 70 9.27 4.04 -1.67
N SER A 71 8.59 4.27 -0.55
CA SER A 71 7.67 3.28 0.05
C SER A 71 6.59 2.81 -0.92
N TYR A 72 6.04 3.71 -1.76
CA TYR A 72 5.07 3.35 -2.80
C TYR A 72 5.65 2.39 -3.84
N PHE A 73 6.93 2.52 -4.19
CA PHE A 73 7.60 1.61 -5.14
C PHE A 73 7.91 0.26 -4.49
N ASN A 74 8.34 0.25 -3.23
CA ASN A 74 8.60 -0.99 -2.49
C ASN A 74 7.30 -1.78 -2.25
N GLU A 75 6.22 -1.10 -1.88
CA GLU A 75 4.90 -1.73 -1.73
C GLU A 75 4.40 -2.29 -3.06
N LEU A 76 4.65 -1.59 -4.16
CA LEU A 76 4.32 -2.07 -5.51
C LEU A 76 5.03 -3.38 -5.85
N GLU A 77 6.33 -3.44 -5.57
CA GLU A 77 7.14 -4.64 -5.78
C GLU A 77 6.66 -5.78 -4.87
N ASN A 78 6.39 -5.50 -3.60
CA ASN A 78 5.84 -6.46 -2.64
C ASN A 78 4.49 -7.02 -3.12
N ILE A 79 3.57 -6.17 -3.55
CA ILE A 79 2.30 -6.58 -4.15
C ILE A 79 2.61 -7.45 -5.38
N ASN A 80 3.47 -7.01 -6.30
CA ASN A 80 3.83 -7.79 -7.48
C ASN A 80 4.39 -9.19 -7.16
N THR A 81 5.23 -9.34 -6.13
CA THR A 81 5.71 -10.67 -5.70
C THR A 81 4.57 -11.55 -5.17
N LYS A 82 3.67 -10.99 -4.36
CA LYS A 82 2.48 -11.70 -3.86
C LYS A 82 1.53 -12.09 -4.99
N LEU A 83 1.40 -11.23 -6.00
CA LEU A 83 0.53 -11.48 -7.14
C LEU A 83 1.05 -12.59 -8.07
N ASN A 84 2.37 -12.70 -8.21
CA ASN A 84 3.00 -13.78 -8.97
C ASN A 84 3.14 -15.09 -8.17
N SER A 85 2.72 -15.11 -6.89
CA SER A 85 2.79 -16.31 -6.06
C SER A 85 1.71 -17.32 -6.47
N PRO A 86 2.07 -18.60 -6.72
CA PRO A 86 1.09 -19.64 -7.06
C PRO A 86 0.15 -20.01 -5.90
N THR A 87 0.43 -19.53 -4.68
CA THR A 87 -0.37 -19.76 -3.47
C THR A 87 -1.37 -18.65 -3.18
N LEU A 88 -1.46 -17.64 -4.05
CA LEU A 88 -2.35 -16.50 -3.84
C LEU A 88 -3.82 -16.95 -3.83
N SER A 89 -4.47 -16.78 -2.68
CA SER A 89 -5.91 -16.96 -2.57
C SER A 89 -6.63 -15.62 -2.69
N VAL A 90 -7.37 -15.47 -3.79
CA VAL A 90 -8.26 -14.32 -4.03
C VAL A 90 -9.37 -14.25 -2.96
N ASN A 91 -9.68 -15.36 -2.31
CA ASN A 91 -10.67 -15.45 -1.24
C ASN A 91 -10.14 -15.00 0.13
N SER A 92 -8.86 -14.66 0.25
CA SER A 92 -8.30 -14.15 1.50
C SER A 92 -8.89 -12.78 1.86
N GLU A 93 -9.12 -12.55 3.16
CA GLU A 93 -9.63 -11.27 3.68
C GLU A 93 -8.68 -10.10 3.38
N GLY A 94 -7.37 -10.38 3.27
CA GLY A 94 -6.34 -9.39 2.94
C GLY A 94 -6.26 -8.98 1.47
N PHE A 95 -6.98 -9.65 0.56
CA PHE A 95 -6.91 -9.35 -0.88
C PHE A 95 -7.47 -7.96 -1.21
N ILE A 96 -8.59 -7.56 -0.59
CA ILE A 96 -9.19 -6.25 -0.84
C ILE A 96 -8.29 -5.10 -0.34
N PRO A 97 -7.77 -5.11 0.91
CA PRO A 97 -6.80 -4.11 1.36
C PRO A 97 -5.54 -4.03 0.49
N MET A 98 -5.07 -5.16 -0.05
CA MET A 98 -3.92 -5.19 -0.96
C MET A 98 -4.21 -4.45 -2.27
N LEU A 99 -5.41 -4.63 -2.84
CA LEU A 99 -5.85 -3.90 -4.03
C LEU A 99 -6.01 -2.40 -3.75
N ALA A 100 -6.58 -2.01 -2.61
CA ALA A 100 -6.70 -0.60 -2.24
C ALA A 100 -5.32 0.09 -2.15
N LYS A 101 -4.34 -0.58 -1.53
CA LYS A 101 -2.95 -0.08 -1.48
C LYS A 101 -2.30 0.03 -2.86
N LEU A 102 -2.59 -0.92 -3.75
CA LEU A 102 -2.13 -0.88 -5.14
C LEU A 102 -2.65 0.37 -5.85
N ASP A 103 -3.93 0.70 -5.63
CA ASP A 103 -4.57 1.89 -6.19
C ASP A 103 -3.91 3.17 -5.68
N ASP A 104 -3.64 3.26 -4.37
CA ASP A 104 -2.93 4.40 -3.77
C ASP A 104 -1.54 4.60 -4.39
N CYS A 105 -0.80 3.50 -4.62
CA CYS A 105 0.51 3.53 -5.28
C CYS A 105 0.41 3.98 -6.74
N ILE A 106 -0.59 3.50 -7.48
CA ILE A 106 -0.84 3.89 -8.87
C ILE A 106 -1.20 5.37 -8.97
N ALA A 107 -2.06 5.87 -8.08
CA ALA A 107 -2.48 7.26 -8.04
C ALA A 107 -1.29 8.19 -7.78
N TYR A 108 -0.47 7.85 -6.78
CA TYR A 108 0.74 8.60 -6.44
C TYR A 108 1.76 8.63 -7.59
N ILE A 109 2.04 7.49 -8.24
CA ILE A 109 2.98 7.44 -9.38
C ILE A 109 2.44 8.24 -10.57
N SER A 110 1.13 8.16 -10.83
CA SER A 110 0.48 8.87 -11.94
C SER A 110 0.54 10.39 -11.78
N SER A 111 0.46 10.92 -10.56
CA SER A 111 0.51 12.35 -10.29
C SER A 111 1.92 12.93 -10.30
N HIS A 112 2.95 12.11 -10.07
CA HIS A 112 4.33 12.59 -9.85
C HIS A 112 5.34 12.21 -10.93
N VAL A 113 5.08 11.19 -11.77
CA VAL A 113 6.04 10.75 -12.79
C VAL A 113 5.41 10.73 -14.18
N SER A 114 5.63 11.81 -14.93
CA SER A 114 5.07 12.06 -16.26
C SER A 114 5.53 11.10 -17.38
N HIS A 115 6.61 10.30 -17.17
CA HIS A 115 7.13 9.33 -18.15
C HIS A 115 6.94 7.84 -17.73
N SER A 116 6.14 7.54 -16.69
CA SER A 116 5.92 6.19 -16.15
C SER A 116 4.87 5.35 -16.90
N VAL A 117 4.78 5.50 -18.22
CA VAL A 117 3.80 4.76 -19.05
C VAL A 117 4.03 3.25 -18.96
N LEU A 118 5.29 2.80 -18.90
CA LEU A 118 5.64 1.38 -18.81
C LEU A 118 5.24 0.74 -17.47
N ILE A 119 5.37 1.50 -16.36
CA ILE A 119 5.00 1.03 -15.01
C ILE A 119 3.48 1.00 -14.89
N LEU A 120 2.78 2.04 -15.36
CA LEU A 120 1.32 2.07 -15.40
C LEU A 120 0.72 0.95 -16.25
N VAL A 121 1.30 0.67 -17.42
CA VAL A 121 0.89 -0.45 -18.27
C VAL A 121 1.10 -1.78 -17.55
N LYS A 122 2.28 -2.01 -16.94
CA LYS A 122 2.54 -3.24 -16.17
C LYS A 122 1.61 -3.41 -14.98
N LEU A 123 1.26 -2.34 -14.27
CA LEU A 123 0.37 -2.39 -13.11
C LEU A 123 -1.08 -2.61 -13.49
N SER A 124 -1.55 -1.96 -14.55
CA SER A 124 -2.87 -2.22 -15.12
C SER A 124 -2.98 -3.65 -15.65
N GLN A 125 -1.91 -4.18 -16.23
CA GLN A 125 -1.83 -5.57 -16.66
C GLN A 125 -1.88 -6.50 -15.46
N LEU A 126 -1.09 -6.25 -14.41
CA LEU A 126 -1.09 -7.07 -13.20
C LEU A 126 -2.46 -7.06 -12.48
N TYR A 127 -3.15 -5.92 -12.46
CA TYR A 127 -4.53 -5.80 -11.98
C TYR A 127 -5.53 -6.59 -12.85
N CYS A 128 -5.42 -6.54 -14.17
CA CYS A 128 -6.22 -7.36 -15.08
C CYS A 128 -5.95 -8.86 -14.89
N TRP A 129 -4.71 -9.25 -14.63
CA TRP A 129 -4.34 -10.63 -14.35
C TRP A 129 -4.88 -11.10 -12.99
N MET A 130 -4.87 -10.25 -11.96
CA MET A 130 -5.53 -10.49 -10.67
C MET A 130 -7.03 -10.71 -10.80
N LYS A 131 -7.66 -9.93 -11.67
CA LYS A 131 -9.08 -10.00 -11.94
C LYS A 131 -9.45 -11.26 -12.73
N LEU A 132 -8.69 -11.60 -13.76
CA LEU A 132 -8.82 -12.83 -14.53
C LEU A 132 -8.60 -14.06 -13.64
N LEU A 133 -7.59 -14.02 -12.77
CA LEU A 133 -7.29 -15.10 -11.83
C LEU A 133 -8.39 -15.26 -10.78
N GLY A 134 -8.93 -14.17 -10.26
CA GLY A 134 -10.10 -14.19 -9.36
C GLY A 134 -11.35 -14.76 -10.01
N TRP A 135 -11.52 -14.51 -11.31
CA TRP A 135 -12.61 -15.06 -12.12
C TRP A 135 -12.44 -16.55 -12.39
N ILE A 136 -11.25 -16.99 -12.79
CA ILE A 136 -10.92 -18.40 -13.02
C ILE A 136 -11.04 -19.20 -11.72
N LEU A 137 -10.55 -18.66 -10.58
CA LEU A 137 -10.69 -19.29 -9.27
C LEU A 137 -12.14 -19.34 -8.80
N PHE A 138 -12.91 -18.28 -8.98
CA PHE A 138 -14.33 -18.27 -8.67
C PHE A 138 -15.07 -19.33 -9.49
N PHE A 139 -14.82 -19.34 -10.81
CA PHE A 139 -15.43 -20.27 -11.74
C PHE A 139 -15.06 -21.73 -11.42
N HIS A 140 -13.77 -22.04 -11.21
CA HIS A 140 -13.31 -23.37 -10.80
C HIS A 140 -13.88 -23.78 -9.44
N LEU A 141 -14.01 -22.88 -8.46
CA LEU A 141 -14.56 -23.23 -7.15
C LEU A 141 -16.06 -23.55 -7.22
N THR A 142 -16.80 -22.86 -8.09
CA THR A 142 -18.21 -23.18 -8.38
C THR A 142 -18.42 -24.40 -9.26
N SER A 143 -17.46 -24.78 -10.11
CA SER A 143 -17.57 -25.94 -11.02
C SER A 143 -16.91 -27.23 -10.50
N SER A 144 -15.85 -27.13 -9.69
CA SER A 144 -15.07 -28.27 -9.16
C SER A 144 -15.63 -28.86 -7.86
N SER A 145 -16.41 -28.13 -7.09
CA SER A 145 -16.87 -28.64 -5.79
C SER A 145 -18.02 -29.65 -5.89
N GLU A 146 -18.58 -29.95 -7.07
CA GLU A 146 -19.62 -30.98 -7.22
C GLU A 146 -19.63 -31.76 -8.55
N SER A 147 -18.50 -31.88 -9.26
CA SER A 147 -18.33 -33.02 -10.17
C SER A 147 -18.11 -34.35 -9.40
N SER A 148 -18.28 -34.36 -8.08
CA SER A 148 -18.14 -35.53 -7.22
C SER A 148 -19.22 -35.60 -6.12
N THR A 149 -20.48 -35.38 -6.47
CA THR A 149 -21.57 -36.15 -5.83
C THR A 149 -22.28 -36.89 -6.94
N PRO A 150 -22.35 -38.23 -6.85
CA PRO A 150 -22.51 -39.10 -8.00
C PRO A 150 -23.87 -38.89 -8.66
N LEU A 151 -23.86 -38.41 -9.90
CA LEU A 151 -24.86 -38.78 -10.91
C LEU A 151 -24.67 -40.24 -11.39
N LEU A 152 -24.02 -41.10 -10.57
CA LEU A 152 -23.77 -42.52 -10.83
C LEU A 152 -24.86 -43.42 -10.22
N ASP A 153 -26.12 -42.98 -10.24
CA ASP A 153 -27.22 -43.94 -10.07
C ASP A 153 -28.01 -44.01 -11.37
N PRO A 154 -27.78 -45.03 -12.23
CA PRO A 154 -28.49 -45.21 -13.50
C PRO A 154 -30.00 -45.44 -13.31
N SER A 155 -30.47 -45.59 -12.07
CA SER A 155 -31.85 -45.85 -11.71
C SER A 155 -32.65 -44.61 -11.32
N ALA A 156 -32.00 -43.47 -11.08
CA ALA A 156 -32.66 -42.23 -10.75
C ALA A 156 -32.96 -41.44 -12.03
N VAL A 157 -34.25 -41.35 -12.38
CA VAL A 157 -34.73 -40.42 -13.43
C VAL A 157 -34.12 -39.04 -13.15
N PRO A 158 -33.38 -38.45 -14.11
CA PRO A 158 -32.75 -37.16 -13.88
C PRO A 158 -33.86 -36.11 -13.79
N ASN A 159 -34.31 -35.80 -12.58
CA ASN A 159 -35.16 -34.64 -12.35
C ASN A 159 -34.30 -33.39 -12.59
N SER A 160 -34.34 -32.89 -13.83
CA SER A 160 -33.68 -31.66 -14.28
C SER A 160 -33.99 -30.47 -13.36
N ASP A 161 -35.20 -30.44 -12.79
CA ASP A 161 -35.66 -29.45 -11.81
C ASP A 161 -34.83 -29.43 -10.52
N ASN A 162 -34.34 -30.59 -10.07
CA ASN A 162 -33.56 -30.69 -8.84
C ASN A 162 -32.14 -30.16 -9.04
N ALA A 163 -31.54 -30.44 -10.20
CA ALA A 163 -30.24 -29.89 -10.59
C ALA A 163 -30.32 -28.35 -10.75
N PHE A 164 -31.36 -27.85 -11.42
CA PHE A 164 -31.58 -26.41 -11.61
C PHE A 164 -31.72 -25.67 -10.28
N THR A 165 -32.50 -26.22 -9.34
CA THR A 165 -32.70 -25.66 -8.00
C THR A 165 -31.39 -25.62 -7.21
N LEU A 166 -30.58 -26.68 -7.28
CA LEU A 166 -29.32 -26.79 -6.56
C LEU A 166 -28.27 -25.80 -7.09
N PHE A 167 -28.16 -25.66 -8.42
CA PHE A 167 -27.31 -24.64 -9.05
C PHE A 167 -27.77 -23.23 -8.68
N TYR A 168 -29.08 -22.96 -8.66
CA TYR A 168 -29.62 -21.66 -8.30
C TYR A 168 -29.35 -21.27 -6.84
N VAL A 169 -29.54 -22.20 -5.89
CA VAL A 169 -29.27 -21.97 -4.47
C VAL A 169 -27.80 -21.66 -4.22
N LYS A 170 -26.90 -22.40 -4.87
CA LYS A 170 -25.46 -22.17 -4.78
C LYS A 170 -25.04 -20.83 -5.35
N PHE A 171 -25.58 -20.49 -6.51
CA PHE A 171 -25.34 -19.18 -7.12
C PHE A 171 -25.81 -18.06 -6.20
N ARG A 172 -27.00 -18.18 -5.61
CA ARG A 172 -27.56 -17.21 -4.67
C ARG A 172 -26.70 -17.05 -3.42
N ALA A 173 -26.09 -18.12 -2.92
CA ALA A 173 -25.18 -18.06 -1.77
C ALA A 173 -23.84 -17.36 -2.10
N ALA A 174 -23.34 -17.53 -3.32
CA ALA A 174 -22.11 -16.88 -3.80
C ALA A 174 -22.34 -15.41 -4.22
N ALA A 175 -23.54 -15.07 -4.69
CA ALA A 175 -23.87 -13.77 -5.28
C ALA A 175 -23.54 -12.54 -4.41
N PRO A 176 -23.75 -12.51 -3.08
CA PRO A 176 -23.42 -11.35 -2.25
C PRO A 176 -21.92 -11.05 -2.23
N LYS A 177 -21.08 -12.10 -2.13
CA LYS A 177 -19.61 -11.98 -2.13
C LYS A 177 -19.11 -11.48 -3.48
N VAL A 178 -19.72 -11.96 -4.57
CA VAL A 178 -19.48 -11.48 -5.94
C VAL A 178 -19.89 -10.02 -6.06
N ARG A 179 -21.08 -9.64 -5.59
CA ARG A 179 -21.60 -8.29 -5.70
C ARG A 179 -20.70 -7.27 -4.99
N VAL A 180 -20.24 -7.55 -3.78
CA VAL A 180 -19.34 -6.64 -3.04
C VAL A 180 -18.02 -6.47 -3.80
N ARG A 181 -17.44 -7.58 -4.29
CA ARG A 181 -16.19 -7.55 -5.07
C ARG A 181 -16.36 -6.78 -6.39
N CYS A 182 -17.47 -7.01 -7.08
CA CYS A 182 -17.78 -6.38 -8.34
C CYS A 182 -18.10 -4.89 -8.15
N SER A 183 -18.90 -4.51 -7.14
CA SER A 183 -19.22 -3.12 -6.82
C SER A 183 -17.99 -2.30 -6.43
N TYR A 184 -17.04 -2.88 -5.70
CA TYR A 184 -15.76 -2.23 -5.43
C TYR A 184 -15.00 -1.98 -6.74
N CYS A 185 -14.94 -2.97 -7.64
CA CYS A 185 -14.35 -2.77 -8.97
C CYS A 185 -15.12 -1.73 -9.81
N PHE A 186 -16.46 -1.72 -9.77
CA PHE A 186 -17.35 -0.89 -10.62
C PHE A 186 -17.16 0.61 -10.40
N ASN A 187 -16.95 1.04 -9.15
CA ASN A 187 -16.71 2.45 -8.84
C ASN A 187 -15.39 2.98 -9.42
N PHE A 188 -14.45 2.10 -9.75
CA PHE A 188 -13.12 2.44 -10.29
C PHE A 188 -12.99 2.16 -11.81
N LEU A 189 -14.07 1.71 -12.47
CA LEU A 189 -14.06 1.04 -13.78
C LEU A 189 -14.42 1.91 -15.00
N ALA A 190 -14.63 3.22 -14.85
CA ALA A 190 -14.99 4.10 -15.99
C ALA A 190 -13.98 4.03 -17.16
N ARG A 191 -12.74 3.59 -16.89
CA ARG A 191 -11.65 3.46 -17.89
C ARG A 191 -11.46 2.06 -18.48
N TYR A 192 -12.20 1.05 -18.01
CA TYR A 192 -11.99 -0.37 -18.38
C TYR A 192 -13.28 -1.10 -18.77
N GLN A 193 -14.16 -0.42 -19.52
CA GLN A 193 -15.41 -0.94 -20.11
C GLN A 193 -15.20 -2.28 -20.85
N GLN A 194 -14.05 -2.45 -21.52
CA GLN A 194 -13.73 -3.65 -22.30
C GLN A 194 -13.58 -4.89 -21.42
N VAL A 195 -12.92 -4.77 -20.27
CA VAL A 195 -12.74 -5.86 -19.31
C VAL A 195 -14.09 -6.26 -18.68
N LEU A 196 -14.98 -5.28 -18.47
CA LEU A 196 -16.33 -5.56 -18.00
C LEU A 196 -17.13 -6.37 -19.03
N ASN A 197 -16.98 -6.06 -20.32
CA ASN A 197 -17.60 -6.82 -21.38
C ASN A 197 -17.08 -8.26 -21.43
N GLU A 198 -15.76 -8.47 -21.33
CA GLU A 198 -15.16 -9.81 -21.27
C GLU A 198 -15.67 -10.64 -20.08
N ILE A 199 -15.87 -9.98 -18.95
CA ILE A 199 -16.48 -10.55 -17.75
C ILE A 199 -17.93 -10.97 -17.99
N HIS A 200 -18.74 -10.09 -18.58
CA HIS A 200 -20.12 -10.42 -18.90
C HIS A 200 -20.20 -11.57 -19.89
N GLN A 201 -19.34 -11.60 -20.92
CA GLN A 201 -19.27 -12.70 -21.88
C GLN A 201 -18.89 -14.01 -21.20
N CYS A 202 -17.82 -14.04 -20.40
CA CYS A 202 -17.43 -15.24 -19.67
C CYS A 202 -18.55 -15.76 -18.75
N TYR A 203 -19.28 -14.88 -18.07
CA TYR A 203 -20.45 -15.28 -17.27
C TYR A 203 -21.56 -15.92 -18.13
N LEU A 204 -21.85 -15.33 -19.28
CA LEU A 204 -22.88 -15.82 -20.20
C LEU A 204 -22.49 -17.16 -20.83
N ASP A 205 -21.26 -17.30 -21.32
CA ASP A 205 -20.74 -18.54 -21.91
C ASP A 205 -20.86 -19.72 -20.93
N GLN A 206 -20.55 -19.48 -19.66
CA GLN A 206 -20.64 -20.52 -18.63
C GLN A 206 -22.08 -20.86 -18.25
N ARG A 207 -22.97 -19.86 -18.28
CA ARG A 207 -24.39 -20.10 -18.08
C ARG A 207 -24.99 -20.88 -19.24
N GLU A 208 -24.53 -20.63 -20.45
CA GLU A 208 -24.88 -21.41 -21.64
C GLU A 208 -24.38 -22.85 -21.53
N LEU A 209 -23.14 -23.07 -21.09
CA LEU A 209 -22.61 -24.43 -20.88
C LEU A 209 -23.43 -25.25 -19.87
N LEU A 210 -23.82 -24.63 -18.74
CA LEU A 210 -24.54 -25.31 -17.66
C LEU A 210 -26.03 -25.49 -17.95
N LEU A 211 -26.69 -24.48 -18.53
CA LEU A 211 -28.15 -24.48 -18.73
C LEU A 211 -28.55 -24.90 -20.15
N GLY A 212 -27.67 -24.70 -21.14
CA GLY A 212 -27.94 -24.96 -22.56
C GLY A 212 -28.45 -26.37 -22.83
N PRO A 213 -27.81 -27.43 -22.32
CA PRO A 213 -28.28 -28.81 -22.52
C PRO A 213 -29.69 -29.06 -21.95
N SER A 214 -29.99 -28.53 -20.76
CA SER A 214 -31.29 -28.69 -20.11
C SER A 214 -32.39 -27.91 -20.86
N ILE A 215 -32.09 -26.69 -21.28
CA ILE A 215 -33.02 -25.85 -22.06
C ILE A 215 -33.28 -26.49 -23.43
N ALA A 216 -32.25 -26.93 -24.13
CA ALA A 216 -32.38 -27.60 -25.42
C ALA A 216 -33.21 -28.88 -25.32
N SER A 217 -32.99 -29.69 -24.28
CA SER A 217 -33.81 -30.89 -24.00
C SER A 217 -35.28 -30.53 -23.79
N THR A 218 -35.57 -29.54 -22.95
CA THR A 218 -36.94 -29.07 -22.65
C THR A 218 -37.64 -28.54 -23.90
N VAL A 219 -36.94 -27.73 -24.72
CA VAL A 219 -37.49 -27.19 -25.97
C VAL A 219 -37.79 -28.32 -26.97
N THR A 220 -36.89 -29.29 -27.08
CA THR A 220 -37.08 -30.45 -27.96
C THR A 220 -38.28 -31.28 -27.51
N GLU A 221 -38.44 -31.48 -26.20
CA GLU A 221 -39.58 -32.18 -25.60
C GLU A 221 -40.90 -31.44 -25.87
N LEU A 222 -40.99 -30.14 -25.57
CA LEU A 222 -42.16 -29.31 -25.85
C LEU A 222 -42.53 -29.29 -27.34
N THR A 223 -41.53 -29.24 -28.22
CA THR A 223 -41.74 -29.27 -29.68
C THR A 223 -42.26 -30.63 -30.13
N SER A 224 -41.76 -31.72 -29.55
CA SER A 224 -42.23 -33.08 -29.85
C SER A 224 -43.65 -33.36 -29.34
N GLN A 225 -44.04 -32.77 -28.21
CA GLN A 225 -45.37 -32.87 -27.64
C GLN A 225 -46.40 -32.06 -28.44
N ASN A 226 -46.06 -30.83 -28.85
CA ASN A 226 -46.95 -29.98 -29.66
C ASN A 226 -47.15 -30.47 -31.10
N ASN A 227 -46.25 -31.28 -31.65
CA ASN A 227 -46.44 -31.89 -32.97
C ASN A 227 -47.48 -33.03 -32.97
N ARG A 228 -47.99 -33.44 -31.79
CA ARG A 228 -49.03 -34.45 -31.64
C ARG A 228 -50.42 -33.88 -31.34
N ASP A 229 -50.51 -32.63 -30.89
CA ASP A 229 -51.76 -31.97 -30.52
C ASP A 229 -52.11 -30.81 -31.46
N HIS A 230 -52.69 -31.15 -32.62
CA HIS A 230 -53.25 -30.18 -33.57
C HIS A 230 -54.50 -29.43 -33.06
N CYS A 231 -54.88 -29.56 -31.79
CA CYS A 231 -56.10 -28.98 -31.22
C CYS A 231 -55.90 -28.21 -29.91
N ALA A 232 -54.66 -27.86 -29.53
CA ALA A 232 -54.39 -27.13 -28.28
C ALA A 232 -54.18 -25.60 -28.47
N LEU A 233 -54.47 -25.05 -29.65
CA LEU A 233 -54.45 -23.61 -29.91
C LEU A 233 -55.82 -23.15 -30.46
N VAL A 234 -56.81 -23.09 -29.55
CA VAL A 234 -57.96 -22.18 -29.61
C VAL A 234 -58.07 -21.50 -28.25
#